data_AF-A0A947KDB1-F1
#
_entry.id   AF-A0A947KDB1-F1
#
_cell.length_a   1.000
_cell.length_b   1.000
_cell.length_c   1.000
_cell.angle_alpha   90.00
_cell.angle_beta   90.00
_cell.angle_gamma   90.00
#
_symmetry.space_group_name_H-M   'P 1'
#
loop_
_entity.id
_entity.type
_entity.pdbx_description
1 polymer ?
#
loop_
_entity_poly.entity_id
_entity_poly.type
_entity_poly.pdbx_seq_one_letter_code
_entity_poly.pdbx_strand_id
1 'polypeptide(L)'
;MNQDNLYWLFSAAAQSISAFVAFLLTGFALVYSIMNSAKERDETLDEIHYALKIKYHKQLIFLSIITGCAIISSLIMVFINKWEFSLKIYFMVTTAIINLIAIVGGLAFVVSIVNPSRYEKTAKNVLYSKKEDFNLSGKLTISSSFFDKFVQLERLVRNNFSDYDLYTSDKGRLMYSFKQMVDKLYNNEKISRQDHDELMQIIKYRNLVFHGHIDKVDEKMVERIDLIIDKLNNLIQV
;
A
#
# COMPACT_ATOMS: atom_id res chain seq x y z
N MET A 1 21.18 37.91 -23.87
CA MET A 1 20.03 37.64 -22.97
C MET A 1 20.07 38.71 -21.88
N ASN A 2 19.03 39.53 -21.73
CA ASN A 2 19.02 40.61 -20.72
C ASN A 2 19.13 40.02 -19.31
N GLN A 3 19.98 40.62 -18.46
CA GLN A 3 20.16 40.18 -17.08
C GLN A 3 18.82 40.17 -16.30
N ASP A 4 17.89 41.06 -16.65
CA ASP A 4 16.55 41.11 -16.07
C ASP A 4 15.69 39.88 -16.43
N ASN A 5 15.81 39.38 -17.67
CA ASN A 5 15.10 38.18 -18.10
C ASN A 5 15.60 36.94 -17.35
N LEU A 6 16.92 36.89 -17.06
CA LEU A 6 17.51 35.77 -16.30
C LEU A 6 17.05 35.78 -14.84
N TYR A 7 17.06 36.97 -14.23
CA TYR A 7 16.60 37.18 -12.87
C TYR A 7 15.14 36.74 -12.71
N TRP A 8 14.29 37.21 -13.62
CA TRP A 8 12.86 36.88 -13.61
C TRP A 8 12.63 35.38 -13.81
N LEU A 9 13.32 34.75 -14.77
CA LEU A 9 13.17 33.32 -15.07
C LEU A 9 13.47 32.43 -13.85
N PHE A 10 14.63 32.60 -13.21
CA PHE A 10 15.01 31.73 -12.09
C PHE A 10 14.27 32.05 -10.80
N SER A 11 13.87 33.31 -10.58
CA SER A 11 13.02 33.69 -9.46
C SER A 11 11.62 33.06 -9.61
N ALA A 12 11.00 33.20 -10.78
CA ALA A 12 9.70 32.60 -11.07
C ALA A 12 9.76 31.06 -11.04
N ALA A 13 10.85 30.45 -11.52
CA ALA A 13 11.05 29.00 -11.44
C ALA A 13 11.14 28.51 -9.99
N ALA A 14 11.93 29.16 -9.13
CA ALA A 14 12.05 28.79 -7.73
C ALA A 14 10.70 28.87 -7.00
N GLN A 15 9.94 29.94 -7.22
CA GLN A 15 8.60 30.13 -6.64
C GLN A 15 7.61 29.07 -7.14
N SER A 16 7.59 28.81 -8.45
CA SER A 16 6.68 27.84 -9.07
C SER A 16 6.98 26.42 -8.58
N ILE A 17 8.26 26.04 -8.50
CA ILE A 17 8.68 24.72 -7.98
C ILE A 17 8.34 24.60 -6.49
N SER A 18 8.56 25.66 -5.70
CA SER A 18 8.20 25.66 -4.28
C SER A 18 6.69 25.45 -4.06
N ALA A 19 5.85 26.18 -4.80
CA ALA A 19 4.40 26.03 -4.75
C ALA A 19 3.98 24.62 -5.19
N PHE A 20 4.58 24.10 -6.26
CA PHE A 20 4.32 22.76 -6.75
C PHE A 20 4.66 21.68 -5.70
N VAL A 21 5.82 21.79 -5.03
CA VAL A 21 6.21 20.87 -3.94
C VAL A 21 5.21 20.90 -2.79
N ALA A 22 4.73 22.08 -2.40
CA ALA A 22 3.72 22.21 -1.35
C ALA A 22 2.44 21.46 -1.73
N PHE A 23 1.94 21.63 -2.97
CA PHE A 23 0.78 20.89 -3.47
C PHE A 23 1.00 19.38 -3.49
N LEU A 24 2.19 18.92 -3.91
CA LEU A 24 2.54 17.50 -3.91
C LEU A 24 2.53 16.90 -2.51
N LEU A 25 3.07 17.63 -1.54
CA LEU A 25 3.10 17.21 -0.14
C LEU A 25 1.68 17.11 0.43
N THR A 26 0.83 18.09 0.13
CA THR A 26 -0.59 18.07 0.53
C THR A 26 -1.35 16.91 -0.11
N GLY A 27 -1.18 16.69 -1.42
CA GLY A 27 -1.81 15.57 -2.12
C GLY A 27 -1.37 14.21 -1.57
N PHE A 28 -0.07 14.07 -1.28
CA PHE A 28 0.44 12.87 -0.62
C PHE A 28 -0.12 12.70 0.79
N ALA A 29 -0.16 13.74 1.62
CA ALA A 29 -0.70 13.67 2.98
C ALA A 29 -2.17 13.22 2.97
N LEU A 30 -2.95 13.70 2.00
CA LEU A 30 -4.34 13.28 1.81
C LEU A 30 -4.44 11.80 1.41
N VAL A 31 -3.67 11.34 0.43
CA VAL A 31 -3.65 9.92 0.03
C VAL A 31 -3.18 9.04 1.18
N TYR A 32 -2.16 9.47 1.91
CA TYR A 32 -1.65 8.79 3.09
C TYR A 32 -2.73 8.67 4.18
N SER A 33 -3.50 9.74 4.42
CA SER A 33 -4.62 9.73 5.36
C SER A 33 -5.72 8.76 4.90
N ILE A 34 -6.11 8.79 3.62
CA ILE A 34 -7.09 7.85 3.05
C ILE A 34 -6.62 6.40 3.21
N MET A 35 -5.34 6.13 2.92
CA MET A 35 -4.74 4.80 3.11
C MET A 35 -4.78 4.35 4.57
N ASN A 36 -4.54 5.26 5.51
CA ASN A 36 -4.56 4.93 6.93
C ASN A 36 -6.00 4.70 7.44
N SER A 37 -6.97 5.48 6.97
CA SER A 37 -8.39 5.26 7.28
C SER A 37 -8.94 3.99 6.64
N ALA A 38 -8.40 3.55 5.50
CA ALA A 38 -8.71 2.24 4.92
C ALA A 38 -8.16 1.09 5.78
N LYS A 39 -6.94 1.27 6.32
CA LYS A 39 -6.31 0.31 7.25
C LYS A 39 -7.14 0.10 8.52
N GLU A 40 -7.70 1.17 9.08
CA GLU A 40 -8.58 1.09 10.27
C GLU A 40 -9.85 0.27 10.03
N ARG A 41 -10.29 0.13 8.77
CA ARG A 41 -11.48 -0.65 8.40
C ARG A 41 -11.16 -2.11 8.08
N ASP A 42 -9.91 -2.42 7.74
CA ASP A 42 -9.47 -3.77 7.39
C ASP A 42 -7.99 -4.00 7.78
N GLU A 43 -7.78 -4.45 9.01
CA GLU A 43 -6.46 -4.78 9.57
C GLU A 43 -5.72 -5.91 8.82
N THR A 44 -6.41 -6.59 7.90
CA THR A 44 -5.84 -7.71 7.14
C THR A 44 -5.12 -7.25 5.87
N LEU A 45 -5.12 -5.93 5.60
CA LEU A 45 -4.42 -5.26 4.50
C LEU A 45 -3.07 -4.65 4.91
N ASP A 46 -2.64 -4.84 6.16
CA ASP A 46 -1.45 -4.21 6.75
C ASP A 46 -0.19 -4.33 5.89
N GLU A 47 0.07 -5.51 5.33
CA GLU A 47 1.28 -5.73 4.53
C GLU A 47 1.26 -5.02 3.18
N ILE A 48 0.10 -4.96 2.51
CA ILE A 48 -0.05 -4.27 1.22
C ILE A 48 0.09 -2.76 1.45
N HIS A 49 -0.58 -2.23 2.47
CA HIS A 49 -0.47 -0.82 2.85
C HIS A 49 0.95 -0.43 3.27
N TYR A 50 1.64 -1.30 4.02
CA TYR A 50 3.01 -1.07 4.46
C TYR A 50 4.00 -1.03 3.28
N ALA A 51 3.91 -2.00 2.35
CA ALA A 51 4.74 -2.02 1.16
C ALA A 51 4.54 -0.78 0.28
N LEU A 52 3.28 -0.36 0.11
CA LEU A 52 2.93 0.83 -0.67
C LEU A 52 3.45 2.12 0.00
N LYS A 53 3.31 2.22 1.34
CA LYS A 53 3.79 3.34 2.15
C LYS A 53 5.30 3.52 2.05
N ILE A 54 6.09 2.45 2.18
CA ILE A 54 7.55 2.52 2.05
C ILE A 54 7.95 3.05 0.67
N LYS A 55 7.29 2.57 -0.38
CA LYS A 55 7.60 2.97 -1.75
C LYS A 55 7.31 4.46 -1.99
N TYR A 56 6.16 4.95 -1.54
CA TYR A 56 5.83 6.37 -1.66
C TYR A 56 6.72 7.26 -0.80
N HIS A 57 7.07 6.82 0.41
CA HIS A 57 8.01 7.54 1.27
C HIS A 57 9.39 7.69 0.61
N LYS A 58 9.93 6.64 -0.01
CA LYS A 58 11.19 6.72 -0.76
C LYS A 58 11.10 7.66 -1.96
N GLN A 59 10.01 7.59 -2.72
CA GLN A 59 9.79 8.47 -3.87
C GLN A 59 9.66 9.93 -3.45
N LEU A 60 9.01 10.22 -2.32
CA LEU A 60 8.94 11.57 -1.75
C LEU A 60 10.28 12.11 -1.33
N ILE A 61 11.09 11.33 -0.59
CA ILE A 61 12.42 11.79 -0.18
C ILE A 61 13.24 12.14 -1.41
N PHE A 62 13.25 11.27 -2.41
CA PHE A 62 13.96 11.52 -3.66
C PHE A 62 13.48 12.79 -4.37
N LEU A 63 12.16 12.97 -4.46
CA LEU A 63 11.57 14.15 -5.10
C LEU A 63 11.81 15.44 -4.31
N SER A 64 11.75 15.40 -2.99
CA SER A 64 12.07 16.52 -2.09
C SER A 64 13.53 16.94 -2.23
N ILE A 65 14.45 15.99 -2.37
CA ILE A 65 15.87 16.30 -2.62
C ILE A 65 16.03 16.99 -3.98
N ILE A 66 15.47 16.43 -5.05
CA ILE A 66 15.57 17.00 -6.41
C ILE A 66 14.98 18.42 -6.46
N THR A 67 13.78 18.59 -5.93
CA THR A 67 13.08 19.89 -5.94
C THR A 67 13.77 20.91 -5.03
N GLY A 68 14.31 20.49 -3.89
CA GLY A 68 15.18 21.30 -3.03
C GLY A 68 16.44 21.76 -3.76
N CYS A 69 17.11 20.86 -4.48
CA CYS A 69 18.26 21.20 -5.33
C CYS A 69 17.84 22.18 -6.44
N ALA A 70 16.69 21.99 -7.08
CA ALA A 70 16.17 22.88 -8.12
C ALA A 70 15.94 24.31 -7.61
N ILE A 71 15.33 24.45 -6.43
CA ILE A 71 15.12 25.75 -5.78
C ILE A 71 16.45 26.40 -5.42
N ILE A 72 17.35 25.67 -4.75
CA ILE A 72 18.66 26.20 -4.33
C ILE A 72 19.49 26.61 -5.55
N SER A 73 19.57 25.78 -6.58
CA SER A 73 20.27 26.11 -7.84
C SER A 73 19.66 27.34 -8.51
N SER A 74 18.34 27.47 -8.52
CA SER A 74 17.66 28.66 -9.05
C SER A 74 17.98 29.93 -8.25
N LEU A 75 18.01 29.85 -6.92
CA LEU A 75 18.40 30.97 -6.05
C LEU A 75 19.88 31.35 -6.21
N ILE A 76 20.77 30.36 -6.35
CA ILE A 76 22.18 30.59 -6.64
C ILE A 76 22.33 31.32 -7.98
N MET A 77 21.58 30.91 -9.01
CA MET A 77 21.58 31.60 -10.30
C MET A 77 21.10 33.05 -10.20
N VAL A 78 20.08 33.32 -9.39
CA VAL A 78 19.61 34.68 -9.11
C VAL A 78 20.69 35.51 -8.42
N PHE A 79 21.37 34.96 -7.42
CA PHE A 79 22.44 35.63 -6.67
C PHE A 79 23.64 35.97 -7.58
N ILE A 80 24.05 35.00 -8.40
CA ILE A 80 25.22 35.10 -9.27
C ILE A 80 24.93 35.90 -10.55
N ASN A 81 23.66 36.23 -10.85
CA ASN A 81 23.26 36.91 -12.09
C ASN A 81 24.04 38.22 -12.36
N LYS A 82 24.45 38.93 -11.31
CA LYS A 82 25.20 40.20 -11.43
C LYS A 82 26.70 40.02 -11.69
N TRP A 83 27.25 38.81 -11.53
CA TRP A 83 28.65 38.52 -11.80
C TRP A 83 28.83 38.01 -13.23
N GLU A 84 29.88 38.51 -13.89
CA GLU A 84 30.28 38.13 -15.25
C GLU A 84 31.51 37.20 -15.13
N PHE A 85 31.32 35.90 -15.34
CA PHE A 85 32.40 34.91 -15.34
C PHE A 85 32.13 33.83 -16.38
N SER A 86 33.18 33.25 -16.94
CA SER A 86 33.12 32.38 -18.12
C SER A 86 32.30 31.09 -17.94
N LEU A 87 32.09 30.64 -16.69
CA LEU A 87 31.34 29.42 -16.40
C LEU A 87 29.83 29.63 -16.20
N LYS A 88 29.34 30.88 -16.25
CA LYS A 88 27.94 31.24 -15.98
C LYS A 88 26.94 30.49 -16.85
N ILE A 89 27.26 30.28 -18.13
CA ILE A 89 26.37 29.58 -19.07
C ILE A 89 26.21 28.10 -18.72
N TYR A 90 27.27 27.44 -18.24
CA TYR A 90 27.21 26.04 -17.82
C TYR A 90 26.34 25.86 -16.57
N PHE A 91 26.46 26.78 -15.59
CA PHE A 91 25.59 26.80 -14.41
C PHE A 91 24.12 27.06 -14.78
N MET A 92 23.88 27.96 -15.73
CA MET A 92 22.54 28.27 -16.24
C MET A 92 21.88 27.05 -16.88
N VAL A 93 22.57 26.36 -17.79
CA VAL A 93 22.06 25.15 -18.46
C VAL A 93 21.81 24.04 -17.44
N THR A 94 22.75 23.82 -16.53
CA THR A 94 22.58 22.79 -15.48
C THR A 94 21.37 23.07 -14.59
N THR A 95 21.18 24.33 -14.18
CA THR A 95 20.02 24.73 -13.37
C THR A 95 18.71 24.54 -14.13
N ALA A 96 18.68 24.89 -15.41
CA ALA A 96 17.50 24.67 -16.25
C ALA A 96 17.15 23.18 -16.39
N ILE A 97 18.16 22.32 -16.55
CA ILE A 97 17.97 20.86 -16.61
C ILE A 97 17.42 20.33 -15.28
N ILE A 98 17.99 20.74 -14.14
CA ILE A 98 17.50 20.33 -12.82
C ILE A 98 16.05 20.76 -12.62
N ASN A 99 15.69 21.99 -13.01
CA ASN A 99 14.31 22.49 -12.95
C ASN A 99 13.36 21.65 -13.82
N LEU A 100 13.77 21.29 -15.03
CA LEU A 100 12.98 20.43 -15.91
C LEU A 100 12.77 19.04 -15.30
N ILE A 101 13.82 18.43 -14.76
CA ILE A 101 13.74 17.13 -14.08
C ILE A 101 12.81 17.21 -12.86
N ALA A 102 12.87 18.30 -12.09
CA ALA A 102 12.00 18.51 -10.94
C ALA A 102 10.52 18.58 -11.33
N ILE A 103 10.20 19.31 -12.40
CA ILE A 103 8.81 19.44 -12.91
C ILE A 103 8.31 18.11 -13.47
N VAL A 104 9.05 17.50 -14.41
CA VAL A 104 8.66 16.23 -15.04
C VAL A 104 8.59 15.10 -14.01
N GLY A 105 9.57 15.02 -13.11
CA GLY A 105 9.62 14.04 -12.04
C GLY A 105 8.46 14.19 -11.06
N GLY A 106 8.11 15.43 -10.69
CA GLY A 106 6.97 15.66 -9.81
C GLY A 106 5.63 15.35 -10.46
N LEU A 107 5.43 15.67 -11.74
CA LEU A 107 4.23 15.27 -12.48
C LEU A 107 4.11 13.75 -12.59
N ALA A 108 5.20 13.05 -12.92
CA ALA A 108 5.24 11.60 -12.96
C ALA A 108 4.93 10.97 -11.58
N PHE A 109 5.38 11.60 -10.50
CA PHE A 109 5.07 11.18 -9.13
C PHE A 109 3.58 11.32 -8.80
N VAL A 110 2.92 12.43 -9.16
CA VAL A 110 1.46 12.60 -8.99
C VAL A 110 0.70 11.49 -9.70
N VAL A 111 0.98 11.30 -10.99
CA VAL A 111 0.34 10.26 -11.79
C VAL A 111 0.59 8.87 -11.17
N SER A 112 1.78 8.64 -10.63
CA SER A 112 2.10 7.38 -9.95
C SER A 112 1.36 7.18 -8.63
N ILE A 113 1.07 8.23 -7.86
CA ILE A 113 0.28 8.14 -6.62
C ILE A 113 -1.19 7.90 -6.93
N VAL A 114 -1.74 8.64 -7.90
CA VAL A 114 -3.18 8.64 -8.20
C VAL A 114 -3.62 7.37 -8.92
N ASN A 115 -2.69 6.60 -9.51
CA ASN A 115 -3.04 5.43 -10.31
C ASN A 115 -3.54 4.23 -9.45
N PRO A 116 -4.84 3.86 -9.54
CA PRO A 116 -5.43 2.79 -8.73
C PRO A 116 -4.88 1.40 -9.07
N SER A 117 -4.34 1.18 -10.28
CA SER A 117 -3.73 -0.10 -10.71
C SER A 117 -2.44 -0.46 -9.94
N ARG A 118 -1.92 0.44 -9.11
CA ARG A 118 -0.76 0.17 -8.24
C ARG A 118 -1.08 -0.82 -7.11
N TYR A 119 -2.31 -0.83 -6.61
CA TYR A 119 -2.73 -1.79 -5.58
C TYR A 119 -2.68 -3.21 -6.14
N GLU A 120 -3.25 -3.41 -7.33
CA GLU A 120 -3.24 -4.69 -8.04
C GLU A 120 -1.81 -5.19 -8.31
N LYS A 121 -0.94 -4.33 -8.86
CA LYS A 121 0.47 -4.68 -9.12
C LYS A 121 1.25 -4.98 -7.84
N THR A 122 0.99 -4.26 -6.76
CA THR A 122 1.68 -4.48 -5.48
C THR A 122 1.20 -5.77 -4.81
N ALA A 123 -0.11 -6.04 -4.80
CA ALA A 123 -0.67 -7.29 -4.29
C ALA A 123 -0.13 -8.50 -5.06
N LYS A 124 -0.09 -8.41 -6.40
CA LYS A 124 0.49 -9.43 -7.28
C LYS A 124 1.97 -9.66 -7.00
N ASN A 125 2.76 -8.60 -6.83
CA ASN A 125 4.18 -8.71 -6.49
C ASN A 125 4.41 -9.34 -5.12
N VAL A 126 3.67 -8.94 -4.08
CA VAL A 126 3.78 -9.53 -2.73
C VAL A 126 3.47 -11.03 -2.78
N LEU A 127 2.44 -11.42 -3.53
CA LEU A 127 2.06 -12.83 -3.70
C LEU A 127 3.15 -13.65 -4.40
N TYR A 128 3.79 -13.10 -5.44
CA TYR A 128 4.92 -13.78 -6.10
C TYR A 128 6.19 -13.82 -5.26
N SER A 129 6.50 -12.76 -4.51
CA SER A 129 7.70 -12.70 -3.67
C SER A 129 7.60 -13.59 -2.43
N LYS A 130 6.40 -13.91 -1.96
CA LYS A 130 6.14 -14.76 -0.78
C LYS A 130 5.66 -16.18 -1.16
N LYS A 131 5.99 -16.65 -2.37
CA LYS A 131 5.57 -17.96 -2.85
C LYS A 131 6.00 -19.10 -1.90
N GLU A 132 7.16 -18.96 -1.28
CA GLU A 132 7.71 -19.90 -0.29
C GLU A 132 6.98 -19.81 1.06
N ASP A 133 6.66 -18.60 1.56
CA ASP A 133 5.93 -18.43 2.83
C ASP A 133 4.55 -19.11 2.82
N PHE A 134 3.89 -19.15 1.65
CA PHE A 134 2.58 -19.79 1.49
C PHE A 134 2.68 -21.29 1.15
N ASN A 135 3.90 -21.86 1.08
CA ASN A 135 4.15 -23.25 0.72
C ASN A 135 3.45 -23.69 -0.58
N LEU A 136 3.35 -22.81 -1.58
CA LEU A 136 2.51 -23.02 -2.77
C LEU A 136 3.03 -24.19 -3.63
N SER A 137 2.12 -25.02 -4.14
CA SER A 137 2.46 -26.20 -4.97
C SER A 137 2.83 -25.83 -6.41
N GLY A 138 2.38 -24.66 -6.88
CA GLY A 138 2.45 -24.22 -8.26
C GLY A 138 1.31 -24.72 -9.14
N LYS A 139 0.44 -25.62 -8.64
CA LYS A 139 -0.75 -26.10 -9.36
C LYS A 139 -1.87 -25.07 -9.20
N LEU A 140 -2.37 -24.57 -10.33
CA LEU A 140 -3.31 -23.45 -10.36
C LEU A 140 -4.75 -23.92 -10.57
N THR A 141 -5.66 -23.38 -9.77
CA THR A 141 -7.13 -23.55 -9.89
C THR A 141 -7.82 -22.20 -10.02
N ILE A 142 -9.11 -22.20 -10.36
CA ILE A 142 -9.91 -20.97 -10.53
C ILE A 142 -10.12 -20.31 -9.16
N SER A 143 -9.90 -18.99 -9.08
CA SER A 143 -10.02 -18.24 -7.82
C SER A 143 -11.41 -18.33 -7.18
N SER A 144 -12.47 -18.49 -7.96
CA SER A 144 -13.84 -18.68 -7.45
C SER A 144 -13.95 -19.88 -6.51
N SER A 145 -13.29 -20.99 -6.82
CA SER A 145 -13.29 -22.21 -5.97
C SER A 145 -12.71 -21.91 -4.58
N PHE A 146 -11.63 -21.14 -4.53
CA PHE A 146 -11.05 -20.68 -3.27
C PHE A 146 -11.99 -19.75 -2.50
N PHE A 147 -12.62 -18.78 -3.18
CA PHE A 147 -13.55 -17.86 -2.52
C PHE A 147 -14.79 -18.57 -1.98
N ASP A 148 -15.33 -19.54 -2.71
CA ASP A 148 -16.49 -20.33 -2.27
C ASP A 148 -16.16 -21.14 -1.00
N LYS A 149 -14.97 -21.74 -0.95
CA LYS A 149 -14.46 -22.45 0.23
C LYS A 149 -14.18 -21.51 1.39
N PHE A 150 -13.61 -20.33 1.13
CA PHE A 150 -13.37 -19.31 2.14
C PHE A 150 -14.69 -18.81 2.75
N VAL A 151 -15.74 -18.61 1.94
CA VAL A 151 -17.07 -18.20 2.44
C VAL A 151 -17.67 -19.29 3.32
N GLN A 152 -17.47 -20.58 3.00
CA GLN A 152 -17.90 -21.69 3.86
C GLN A 152 -17.17 -21.65 5.21
N LEU A 153 -15.85 -21.47 5.18
CA LEU A 153 -15.05 -21.30 6.40
C LEU A 153 -15.52 -20.10 7.22
N GLU A 154 -15.76 -18.96 6.59
CA GLU A 154 -16.26 -17.75 7.29
C GLU A 154 -17.61 -18.01 7.96
N ARG A 155 -18.53 -18.67 7.27
CA ARG A 155 -19.83 -19.05 7.84
C ARG A 155 -19.68 -19.98 9.03
N LEU A 156 -18.80 -20.99 8.94
CA LEU A 156 -18.53 -21.90 10.04
C LEU A 156 -18.00 -21.15 11.26
N VAL A 157 -16.95 -20.35 11.09
CA VAL A 157 -16.39 -19.53 12.18
C VAL A 157 -17.44 -18.59 12.76
N ARG A 158 -18.25 -17.93 11.93
CA ARG A 158 -19.30 -16.99 12.36
C ARG A 158 -20.43 -17.68 13.12
N ASN A 159 -20.86 -18.86 12.69
CA ASN A 159 -21.91 -19.61 13.37
C ASN A 159 -21.43 -20.03 14.76
N ASN A 160 -20.22 -20.60 14.84
CA ASN A 160 -19.61 -20.93 16.12
C ASN A 160 -19.47 -19.69 17.01
N PHE A 161 -18.99 -18.59 16.45
CA PHE A 161 -18.84 -17.33 17.18
C PHE A 161 -20.16 -16.78 17.75
N SER A 162 -21.25 -16.90 16.98
CA SER A 162 -22.59 -16.39 17.36
C SER A 162 -23.21 -17.19 18.51
N ASP A 163 -22.88 -18.48 18.64
CA ASP A 163 -23.33 -19.32 19.76
C ASP A 163 -22.64 -18.95 21.08
N TYR A 164 -21.46 -18.31 21.04
CA TYR A 164 -20.70 -17.91 22.23
C TYR A 164 -20.97 -16.47 22.70
N ASP A 165 -21.27 -15.52 21.81
CA ASP A 165 -21.53 -14.12 22.16
C ASP A 165 -22.99 -13.86 22.64
N LEU A 166 -23.87 -14.88 22.67
CA LEU A 166 -25.22 -14.79 23.25
C LEU A 166 -25.25 -14.45 24.77
N TYR A 167 -24.10 -14.50 25.45
CA TYR A 167 -24.01 -14.25 26.89
C TYR A 167 -23.40 -12.90 27.30
N THR A 168 -22.92 -12.07 26.36
CA THR A 168 -22.38 -10.75 26.74
C THR A 168 -22.83 -9.61 25.83
N SER A 169 -23.80 -8.87 26.35
CA SER A 169 -24.06 -7.44 26.12
C SER A 169 -25.09 -7.07 25.06
N ASP A 170 -26.17 -6.50 25.57
CA ASP A 170 -27.35 -5.86 24.97
C ASP A 170 -27.01 -4.56 24.20
N LYS A 171 -25.86 -4.52 23.52
CA LYS A 171 -25.40 -3.35 22.75
C LYS A 171 -25.10 -3.76 21.31
N GLY A 172 -26.13 -3.62 20.48
CA GLY A 172 -26.10 -3.54 19.01
C GLY A 172 -25.02 -4.36 18.31
N ARG A 173 -25.40 -5.51 17.73
CA ARG A 173 -24.61 -6.38 16.82
C ARG A 173 -23.34 -5.70 16.28
N LEU A 174 -22.25 -5.74 17.04
CA LEU A 174 -20.94 -5.35 16.55
C LEU A 174 -20.55 -6.38 15.48
N MET A 175 -20.50 -5.97 14.22
CA MET A 175 -19.99 -6.81 13.14
C MET A 175 -18.47 -6.96 13.33
N TYR A 176 -18.06 -8.01 14.04
CA TYR A 176 -16.65 -8.40 14.11
C TYR A 176 -16.14 -8.76 12.71
N SER A 177 -14.92 -8.33 12.40
CA SER A 177 -14.21 -8.78 11.19
C SER A 177 -13.82 -10.25 11.33
N PHE A 178 -13.60 -10.95 10.21
CA PHE A 178 -13.23 -12.37 10.25
C PHE A 178 -11.92 -12.61 11.03
N LYS A 179 -10.93 -11.72 10.88
CA LYS A 179 -9.72 -11.73 11.72
C LYS A 179 -10.04 -11.63 13.21
N GLN A 180 -10.90 -10.67 13.61
CA GLN A 180 -11.28 -10.49 15.02
C GLN A 180 -12.00 -11.71 15.58
N MET A 181 -12.82 -12.40 14.77
CA MET A 181 -13.46 -13.65 15.17
C MET A 181 -12.41 -14.74 15.41
N VAL A 182 -11.43 -14.89 14.52
CA VAL A 182 -10.31 -15.85 14.66
C VAL A 182 -9.45 -15.54 15.90
N ASP A 183 -9.09 -14.28 16.11
CA ASP A 183 -8.32 -13.84 17.28
C ASP A 183 -9.06 -14.14 18.59
N LYS A 184 -10.38 -13.87 18.65
CA LYS A 184 -11.21 -14.22 19.81
C LYS A 184 -11.29 -15.74 20.04
N LEU A 185 -11.44 -16.55 18.98
CA LEU A 185 -11.44 -18.01 19.12
C LEU A 185 -10.12 -18.51 19.71
N TYR A 186 -8.99 -17.94 19.30
CA TYR A 186 -7.68 -18.28 19.85
C TYR A 186 -7.52 -17.81 21.30
N ASN A 187 -7.90 -16.57 21.61
CA ASN A 187 -7.81 -16.01 22.96
C ASN A 187 -8.71 -16.76 23.96
N ASN A 188 -9.79 -17.36 23.49
CA ASN A 188 -10.67 -18.23 24.27
C ASN A 188 -10.22 -19.71 24.26
N GLU A 189 -9.01 -19.99 23.76
CA GLU A 189 -8.38 -21.32 23.68
C GLU A 189 -9.21 -22.37 22.91
N LYS A 190 -10.10 -21.93 22.00
CA LYS A 190 -10.96 -22.81 21.20
C LYS A 190 -10.25 -23.39 19.98
N ILE A 191 -9.23 -22.70 19.51
CA ILE A 191 -8.37 -23.15 18.42
C ILE A 191 -6.92 -23.16 18.90
N SER A 192 -6.14 -24.08 18.37
CA SER A 192 -4.71 -24.13 18.68
C SER A 192 -3.98 -22.94 18.06
N ARG A 193 -2.78 -22.63 18.57
CA ARG A 193 -1.90 -21.63 17.94
C ARG A 193 -1.59 -21.96 16.48
N GLN A 194 -1.43 -23.24 16.16
CA GLN A 194 -1.18 -23.68 14.79
C GLN A 194 -2.36 -23.38 13.87
N ASP A 195 -3.60 -23.64 14.32
CA ASP A 195 -4.79 -23.37 13.52
C ASP A 195 -5.07 -21.86 13.41
N HIS A 196 -4.74 -21.08 14.45
CA HIS A 196 -4.76 -19.61 14.39
C HIS A 196 -3.79 -19.07 13.34
N ASP A 197 -2.51 -19.48 13.40
CA ASP A 197 -1.49 -19.04 12.45
C ASP A 197 -1.89 -19.41 11.00
N GLU A 198 -2.46 -20.61 10.82
CA GLU A 198 -2.95 -21.10 9.53
C GLU A 198 -4.13 -20.27 8.99
N LEU A 199 -5.14 -19.99 9.83
CA LEU A 199 -6.26 -19.10 9.50
C LEU A 199 -5.77 -17.71 9.11
N MET A 200 -4.80 -17.16 9.86
CA MET A 200 -4.20 -15.87 9.55
C MET A 200 -3.51 -15.86 8.18
N GLN A 201 -2.83 -16.95 7.81
CA GLN A 201 -2.25 -17.10 6.48
C GLN A 201 -3.30 -17.17 5.37
N ILE A 202 -4.41 -17.89 5.59
CA ILE A 202 -5.52 -17.98 4.64
C ILE A 202 -6.18 -16.61 4.43
N ILE A 203 -6.43 -15.86 5.51
CA ILE A 203 -6.96 -14.49 5.46
C ILE A 203 -6.06 -13.60 4.60
N LYS A 204 -4.76 -13.63 4.89
CA LYS A 204 -3.76 -12.86 4.16
C LYS A 204 -3.73 -13.24 2.68
N TYR A 205 -3.77 -14.53 2.37
CA TYR A 205 -3.81 -15.02 0.99
C TYR A 205 -5.07 -14.55 0.26
N ARG A 206 -6.25 -14.67 0.89
CA ARG A 206 -7.53 -14.19 0.34
C ARG A 206 -7.45 -12.74 -0.06
N ASN A 207 -6.86 -11.89 0.77
CA ASN A 207 -6.75 -10.46 0.47
C ASN A 207 -5.80 -10.17 -0.68
N LEU A 208 -4.65 -10.86 -0.73
CA LEU A 208 -3.72 -10.72 -1.85
C LEU A 208 -4.36 -11.14 -3.17
N VAL A 209 -5.14 -12.23 -3.18
CA VAL A 209 -5.88 -12.70 -4.35
C VAL A 209 -6.96 -11.71 -4.76
N PHE A 210 -7.77 -11.25 -3.79
CA PHE A 210 -8.88 -10.32 -4.03
C PHE A 210 -8.41 -8.97 -4.56
N HIS A 211 -7.43 -8.34 -3.90
CA HIS A 211 -6.91 -7.04 -4.31
C HIS A 211 -5.96 -7.12 -5.50
N GLY A 212 -5.32 -8.27 -5.71
CA GLY A 212 -4.48 -8.55 -6.87
C GLY A 212 -5.25 -8.90 -8.14
N HIS A 213 -6.60 -8.96 -8.08
CA HIS A 213 -7.47 -9.40 -9.18
C HIS A 213 -6.96 -10.69 -9.83
N ILE A 214 -6.59 -11.67 -9.00
CA ILE A 214 -5.95 -12.89 -9.46
C ILE A 214 -7.02 -13.91 -9.86
N ASP A 215 -7.10 -14.25 -11.14
CA ASP A 215 -8.06 -15.22 -11.68
C ASP A 215 -7.74 -16.68 -11.32
N LYS A 216 -6.46 -16.96 -11.00
CA LYS A 216 -5.96 -18.30 -10.71
C LYS A 216 -5.15 -18.35 -9.42
N VAL A 217 -5.58 -19.20 -8.50
CA VAL A 217 -4.99 -19.38 -7.17
C VAL A 217 -4.32 -20.75 -7.07
N ASP A 218 -3.49 -20.96 -6.07
CA ASP A 218 -2.86 -22.27 -5.86
C ASP A 218 -3.86 -23.25 -5.24
N GLU A 219 -3.94 -24.45 -5.81
CA GLU A 219 -4.84 -25.51 -5.34
C GLU A 219 -4.54 -25.92 -3.89
N LYS A 220 -3.28 -25.86 -3.47
CA LYS A 220 -2.90 -26.17 -2.10
C LYS A 220 -3.52 -25.22 -1.08
N MET A 221 -3.80 -23.97 -1.46
CA MET A 221 -4.50 -23.05 -0.56
C MET A 221 -5.97 -23.43 -0.38
N VAL A 222 -6.59 -24.06 -1.39
CA VAL A 222 -7.94 -24.63 -1.29
C VAL A 222 -7.93 -25.84 -0.37
N GLU A 223 -6.97 -26.76 -0.56
CA GLU A 223 -6.79 -27.93 0.31
C GLU A 223 -6.58 -27.54 1.77
N ARG A 224 -5.78 -26.50 2.03
CA ARG A 224 -5.54 -25.97 3.39
C ARG A 224 -6.83 -25.45 4.05
N ILE A 225 -7.71 -24.80 3.29
CA ILE A 225 -9.03 -24.39 3.79
C ILE A 225 -9.85 -25.62 4.17
N ASP A 226 -9.90 -26.63 3.29
CA ASP A 226 -10.66 -27.86 3.55
C ASP A 226 -10.18 -28.58 4.81
N LEU A 227 -8.87 -28.68 5.01
CA LEU A 227 -8.28 -29.26 6.23
C LEU A 227 -8.69 -28.51 7.51
N ILE A 228 -8.75 -27.18 7.47
CA ILE A 228 -9.24 -26.39 8.61
C ILE A 228 -10.72 -26.58 8.83
N ILE A 229 -11.52 -26.59 7.76
CA ILE A 229 -12.97 -26.79 7.85
C ILE A 229 -13.25 -28.14 8.53
N ASP A 230 -12.55 -29.20 8.12
CA ASP A 230 -12.70 -30.53 8.71
C ASP A 230 -12.30 -30.55 10.19
N LYS A 231 -11.19 -29.90 10.55
CA LYS A 231 -10.77 -29.75 11.95
C LYS A 231 -11.80 -28.99 12.79
N LEU A 232 -12.31 -27.87 12.29
CA LEU A 232 -13.32 -27.08 12.99
C LEU A 232 -14.62 -27.87 13.16
N ASN A 233 -15.07 -28.60 12.13
CA ASN A 233 -16.24 -29.47 12.24
C ASN A 233 -16.06 -30.57 13.28
N ASN A 234 -14.87 -31.17 13.37
CA ASN A 234 -14.57 -32.20 14.38
C ASN A 234 -14.52 -31.66 15.81
N LEU A 235 -14.15 -30.38 16.00
CA LEU A 235 -14.18 -29.72 17.30
C LEU A 235 -15.62 -29.41 17.78
N ILE A 236 -16.61 -29.45 16.88
CA ILE A 236 -18.02 -29.08 17.15
C ILE A 236 -18.89 -30.31 17.47
N GLN A 237 -18.43 -31.53 17.16
CA GLN A 237 -19.17 -32.77 17.44
C GLN A 237 -18.94 -33.34 18.86
N VAL A 238 -18.27 -32.61 19.74
CA VAL A 238 -18.05 -32.95 21.17
C VAL A 238 -18.79 -31.95 22.04
#